data_AF-A0AAN5C0T0-F1
#
_entry.id   AF-A0AAN5C0T0-F1
#
_cell.length_a   1.000
_cell.length_b   1.000
_cell.length_c   1.000
_cell.angle_alpha   90.00
_cell.angle_beta   90.00
_cell.angle_gamma   90.00
#
_symmetry.space_group_name_H-M   'P 1'
#
loop_
_entity.id
_entity.type
_entity.pdbx_description
1 polymer ?
#
loop_
_entity_poly.entity_id
_entity_poly.type
_entity_poly.pdbx_seq_one_letter_code
_entity_poly.pdbx_strand_id
1 'polypeptide(L)'
;MTKSISDSFKDRRTIYALTNESTISDDRLEELLTDVVLHTPSPFNSQTSRLVVLLKDEHQKLWDIAYEVASSTVPLEVFDKVYKPRIAMFRAGYGTVSITSILAE
;
A
#
# COMPACT_ATOMS: atom_id res chain seq x y z
N MET A 1 25.24 9.85 -10.05
CA MET A 1 24.74 11.22 -9.96
C MET A 1 23.51 11.22 -9.07
N THR A 2 23.44 12.14 -8.10
CA THR A 2 22.28 12.27 -7.21
C THR A 2 21.15 12.92 -8.00
N LYS A 3 20.00 12.26 -8.08
CA LYS A 3 18.83 12.77 -8.79
C LYS A 3 18.24 13.97 -8.06
N SER A 4 17.78 14.99 -8.79
CA SER A 4 17.12 16.13 -8.16
C SER A 4 15.77 15.71 -7.54
N ILE A 5 15.31 16.49 -6.55
CA ILE A 5 13.98 16.27 -5.94
C ILE A 5 12.88 16.42 -7.00
N SER A 6 12.99 17.43 -7.88
CA SER A 6 12.02 17.69 -8.95
C SER A 6 11.89 16.51 -9.91
N ASP A 7 13.00 15.92 -10.33
CA ASP A 7 12.98 14.77 -11.24
C ASP A 7 12.46 13.51 -10.54
N SER A 8 12.72 13.36 -9.24
CA SER A 8 12.16 12.25 -8.45
C SER A 8 10.63 12.28 -8.40
N PHE A 9 10.02 13.47 -8.28
CA PHE A 9 8.57 13.61 -8.31
C PHE A 9 7.97 13.30 -9.69
N LYS A 10 8.65 13.65 -10.78
CA LYS A 10 8.18 13.36 -12.15
C LYS A 10 8.14 11.85 -12.44
N ASP A 11 9.12 11.12 -11.92
CA ASP A 11 9.24 9.68 -12.18
C ASP A 11 8.28 8.84 -11.33
N ARG A 12 7.78 9.35 -10.20
CA ARG A 12 6.77 8.65 -9.41
C ARG A 12 5.45 8.62 -10.19
N ARG A 13 5.02 7.41 -10.56
CA ARG A 13 3.76 7.16 -11.28
C ARG A 13 2.87 6.19 -10.51
N THR A 14 1.57 6.20 -10.82
CA THR A 14 0.66 5.13 -10.39
C THR A 14 0.87 3.93 -11.30
N ILE A 15 1.35 2.83 -10.73
CA ILE A 15 1.62 1.57 -11.44
C ILE A 15 0.68 0.51 -10.88
N TYR A 16 -0.18 -0.05 -11.73
CA TYR A 16 -1.18 -1.04 -11.33
C TYR A 16 -0.71 -2.49 -11.56
N ALA A 17 0.07 -2.71 -12.62
CA ALA A 17 0.65 -4.01 -12.93
C ALA A 17 1.92 -4.23 -12.09
N LEU A 18 1.73 -4.65 -10.85
CA LEU A 18 2.81 -5.02 -9.94
C LEU A 18 2.97 -6.55 -9.91
N THR A 19 4.18 -7.01 -9.63
CA THR A 19 4.49 -8.43 -9.40
C THR A 19 4.62 -8.70 -7.91
N ASN A 20 4.64 -9.98 -7.55
CA ASN A 20 4.87 -10.47 -6.20
C ASN A 20 6.37 -10.56 -5.85
N GLU A 21 7.20 -9.76 -6.50
CA GLU A 21 8.64 -9.70 -6.30
C GLU A 21 9.07 -8.27 -5.95
N SER A 22 10.06 -8.16 -5.08
CA SER A 22 10.67 -6.88 -4.71
C SER A 22 12.09 -6.79 -5.24
N THR A 23 12.48 -5.59 -5.69
CA THR A 23 13.86 -5.29 -6.10
C THR A 23 14.78 -4.97 -4.93
N ILE A 24 14.23 -4.86 -3.72
CA ILE A 24 14.94 -4.58 -2.46
C ILE A 24 14.53 -5.59 -1.38
N SER A 25 15.36 -5.75 -0.35
CA SER A 25 15.02 -6.58 0.81
C SER A 25 13.90 -5.96 1.66
N ASP A 26 13.26 -6.81 2.48
CA ASP A 26 12.23 -6.37 3.44
C ASP A 26 12.81 -5.38 4.45
N ASP A 27 14.02 -5.64 4.98
CA ASP A 27 14.70 -4.74 5.91
C ASP A 27 14.92 -3.35 5.30
N ARG A 28 15.32 -3.29 4.02
CA ARG A 28 15.52 -2.02 3.32
C ARG A 28 14.19 -1.28 3.12
N LEU A 29 13.12 -2.02 2.87
CA LEU A 29 11.78 -1.44 2.74
C LEU A 29 11.31 -0.87 4.09
N GLU A 30 11.53 -1.60 5.19
CA GLU A 30 11.20 -1.15 6.55
C GLU A 30 11.99 0.11 6.94
N GLU A 31 13.29 0.14 6.67
CA GLU A 31 14.15 1.31 6.89
C GLU A 31 13.62 2.54 6.13
N LEU A 32 13.33 2.38 4.83
CA LEU A 32 12.81 3.47 4.00
C LEU A 32 11.47 4.00 4.50
N LEU A 33 10.55 3.11 4.89
CA LEU A 33 9.24 3.52 5.41
C LEU A 33 9.37 4.23 6.76
N THR A 34 10.28 3.76 7.62
CA THR A 34 10.59 4.38 8.90
C THR A 34 11.13 5.79 8.72
N ASP A 35 12.09 5.96 7.81
CA ASP A 35 12.65 7.28 7.48
C ASP A 35 11.58 8.24 6.95
N VAL A 36 10.71 7.75 6.05
CA VAL A 36 9.65 8.58 5.47
C VAL A 36 8.66 9.05 6.54
N VAL A 37 8.18 8.16 7.41
CA VAL A 37 7.19 8.55 8.43
C VAL A 37 7.81 9.47 9.50
N LEU A 38 9.06 9.23 9.88
CA LEU A 38 9.77 10.03 10.88
C LEU A 38 10.07 11.46 10.42
N HIS A 39 10.47 11.62 9.15
CA HIS A 39 10.89 12.91 8.63
C HIS A 39 9.79 13.69 7.89
N THR A 40 8.59 13.11 7.77
CA THR A 40 7.43 13.85 7.26
C THR A 40 6.91 14.79 8.34
N PRO A 41 6.89 16.12 8.11
CA PRO A 41 6.40 17.06 9.09
C PRO A 41 4.91 16.85 9.35
N SER A 42 4.50 17.03 10.60
CA SER A 42 3.09 16.97 11.02
C SER A 42 2.69 18.25 11.75
N PRO A 43 1.42 18.69 11.67
CA PRO A 43 0.93 19.82 12.45
C PRO A 43 1.24 19.62 13.94
N PHE A 44 1.81 20.65 14.57
CA PHE A 44 2.24 20.65 15.98
C PHE A 44 3.23 19.53 16.34
N ASN A 45 3.93 18.95 15.36
CA ASN A 45 4.77 17.77 15.55
C ASN A 45 4.06 16.60 16.24
N SER A 46 2.74 16.48 16.03
CA SER A 46 1.89 15.50 16.69
C SER A 46 2.15 14.06 16.26
N GLN A 47 2.79 13.86 15.09
CA GLN A 47 3.25 12.56 14.58
C GLN A 47 2.18 11.48 14.70
N THR A 48 0.96 11.79 14.28
CA THR A 48 -0.20 10.89 14.43
C THR A 48 -0.24 9.79 13.39
N SER A 49 0.47 9.95 12.27
CA SER A 49 0.58 8.96 11.20
C SER A 49 1.21 7.66 11.71
N ARG A 50 0.60 6.54 11.37
CA ARG A 50 1.13 5.18 11.57
C ARG A 50 1.06 4.43 10.26
N LEU A 51 2.02 3.53 10.06
CA LEU A 51 2.06 2.66 8.90
C LEU A 51 1.81 1.22 9.36
N VAL A 52 0.93 0.52 8.64
CA VAL A 52 0.79 -0.94 8.74
C VAL A 52 1.32 -1.52 7.44
N VAL A 53 2.38 -2.33 7.56
CA VAL A 53 3.09 -2.90 6.41
C VAL A 53 2.81 -4.39 6.37
N LEU A 54 2.15 -4.84 5.30
CA LEU A 54 1.85 -6.25 5.05
C LEU A 54 2.60 -6.68 3.80
N LEU A 55 3.44 -7.72 3.92
CA LEU A 55 4.26 -8.24 2.83
C LEU A 55 3.90 -9.72 2.59
N LYS A 56 4.14 -10.21 1.36
CA LYS A 56 4.05 -11.64 1.01
C LYS A 56 2.69 -12.23 1.43
N ASP A 57 2.69 -13.23 2.32
CA ASP A 57 1.48 -13.94 2.74
C ASP A 57 0.49 -13.04 3.46
N GLU A 58 0.95 -12.07 4.27
CA GLU A 58 0.05 -11.15 4.97
C GLU A 58 -0.62 -10.16 4.02
N HIS A 59 0.09 -9.76 2.96
CA HIS A 59 -0.50 -8.98 1.87
C HIS A 59 -1.58 -9.77 1.13
N GLN A 60 -1.30 -11.03 0.81
CA GLN A 60 -2.28 -11.90 0.15
C GLN A 60 -3.53 -12.11 1.01
N LYS A 61 -3.35 -12.37 2.31
CA LYS A 61 -4.45 -12.52 3.28
C LYS A 61 -5.35 -11.28 3.32
N LEU A 62 -4.78 -10.08 3.32
CA LEU A 62 -5.57 -8.84 3.25
C LEU A 62 -6.50 -8.82 2.03
N TRP A 63 -5.97 -9.15 0.85
CA TRP A 63 -6.75 -9.10 -0.38
C TRP A 63 -7.72 -10.28 -0.52
N ASP A 64 -7.43 -11.43 0.10
CA ASP A 64 -8.37 -12.52 0.24
C ASP A 64 -9.57 -12.11 1.12
N ILE A 65 -9.32 -11.44 2.26
CA ILE A 65 -10.38 -10.87 3.09
C ILE A 65 -11.21 -9.84 2.29
N ALA A 66 -10.54 -8.97 1.53
CA ALA A 66 -11.23 -7.98 0.70
C ALA A 66 -12.12 -8.64 -0.36
N TYR A 67 -11.67 -9.74 -0.96
CA TYR A 67 -12.45 -10.53 -1.91
C TYR A 67 -13.71 -11.09 -1.26
N GLU A 68 -13.58 -11.75 -0.10
CA GLU A 68 -14.70 -12.36 0.61
C GLU A 68 -15.75 -11.31 1.03
N VAL A 69 -15.31 -10.18 1.61
CA VAL A 69 -16.19 -9.09 2.01
C VAL A 69 -16.89 -8.47 0.80
N ALA A 70 -16.16 -8.21 -0.29
CA ALA A 70 -16.76 -7.65 -1.49
C ALA A 70 -17.79 -8.59 -2.11
N SER A 71 -17.47 -9.89 -2.21
CA SER A 71 -18.35 -10.89 -2.83
C SER A 71 -19.68 -11.07 -2.09
N SER A 72 -19.68 -10.85 -0.78
CA SER A 72 -20.86 -10.97 0.08
C SER A 72 -21.66 -9.68 0.22
N THR A 73 -21.06 -8.51 -0.02
CA THR A 73 -21.68 -7.20 0.26
C THR A 73 -22.21 -6.50 -0.98
N VAL A 74 -21.58 -6.70 -2.15
CA VAL A 74 -21.95 -6.00 -3.39
C VAL A 74 -22.79 -6.89 -4.33
N PRO A 75 -23.66 -6.32 -5.18
CA PRO A 75 -24.40 -7.10 -6.18
C PRO A 75 -23.44 -7.89 -7.07
N LEU A 76 -23.80 -9.13 -7.39
CA LEU A 76 -22.94 -10.09 -8.10
C LEU A 76 -22.38 -9.52 -9.42
N GLU A 77 -23.22 -8.84 -10.21
CA GLU A 77 -22.79 -8.24 -11.48
C GLU A 77 -21.69 -7.17 -11.27
N VAL A 78 -21.83 -6.35 -10.22
CA VAL A 78 -20.85 -5.31 -9.87
C VAL A 78 -19.57 -5.96 -9.34
N PHE A 79 -19.70 -7.01 -8.53
CA PHE A 79 -18.56 -7.75 -8.02
C PHE A 79 -17.71 -8.31 -9.15
N ASP A 80 -18.31 -9.09 -10.05
CA ASP A 80 -17.60 -9.77 -11.12
C ASP A 80 -16.99 -8.80 -12.12
N LYS A 81 -17.69 -7.69 -12.44
CA LYS A 81 -17.23 -6.72 -13.44
C LYS A 81 -16.19 -5.74 -12.92
N VAL A 82 -16.25 -5.37 -11.64
CA VAL A 82 -15.46 -4.24 -11.09
C VAL A 82 -14.49 -4.69 -10.01
N TYR A 83 -14.99 -5.35 -8.96
CA TYR A 83 -14.20 -5.62 -7.77
C TYR A 83 -13.25 -6.79 -7.96
N LYS A 84 -13.77 -7.92 -8.46
CA LYS A 84 -12.99 -9.14 -8.68
C LYS A 84 -11.71 -8.92 -9.49
N PRO A 85 -11.72 -8.28 -10.69
CA PRO A 85 -10.48 -8.05 -11.44
C PRO A 85 -9.53 -7.07 -10.74
N ARG A 86 -10.06 -6.06 -10.03
CA ARG A 86 -9.22 -5.08 -9.30
C ARG A 86 -8.56 -5.70 -8.08
N ILE A 87 -9.28 -6.50 -7.31
CA ILE A 87 -8.74 -7.20 -6.15
C ILE A 87 -7.68 -8.20 -6.60
N ALA A 88 -7.93 -8.96 -7.68
CA ALA A 88 -6.93 -9.87 -8.25
C ALA A 88 -5.65 -9.13 -8.66
N MET A 89 -5.80 -7.94 -9.27
CA MET A 89 -4.67 -7.09 -9.65
C MET A 89 -3.88 -6.58 -8.43
N PHE A 90 -4.56 -6.16 -7.36
CA PHE A 90 -3.87 -5.70 -6.15
C PHE A 90 -3.21 -6.85 -5.38
N ARG A 91 -3.86 -8.01 -5.31
CA ARG A 91 -3.35 -9.24 -4.69
C ARG A 91 -2.08 -9.77 -5.37
N ALA A 92 -1.88 -9.46 -6.65
CA ALA A 92 -0.70 -9.87 -7.40
C ALA A 92 0.57 -9.09 -7.00
N GLY A 93 0.45 -8.02 -6.21
CA GLY A 93 1.58 -7.24 -5.74
C GLY A 93 2.41 -7.93 -4.65
N TYR A 94 3.55 -7.32 -4.31
CA TYR A 94 4.43 -7.80 -3.25
C TYR A 94 3.91 -7.50 -1.83
N GLY A 95 3.29 -6.34 -1.67
CA GLY A 95 2.95 -5.81 -0.35
C GLY A 95 1.95 -4.66 -0.39
N THR A 96 1.41 -4.32 0.78
CA THR A 96 0.54 -3.16 0.99
C THR A 96 1.00 -2.37 2.20
N VAL A 97 1.08 -1.05 2.03
CA VAL A 97 1.35 -0.10 3.11
C VAL A 97 0.06 0.69 3.34
N SER A 98 -0.56 0.52 4.50
CA SER A 98 -1.74 1.26 4.91
C SER A 98 -1.35 2.38 5.86
N ILE A 99 -1.81 3.60 5.57
CA ILE A 99 -1.57 4.78 6.41
C ILE A 99 -2.80 4.96 7.29
N THR A 100 -2.58 5.00 8.60
CA THR A 100 -3.63 5.26 9.60
C THR A 100 -3.22 6.39 10.54
N SER A 101 -4.16 6.94 11.30
CA SER A 101 -3.91 7.96 12.32
C SER A 101 -4.37 7.47 13.69
N ILE A 102 -3.63 7.84 14.73
CA ILE A 102 -4.04 7.56 16.13
C ILE A 102 -5.03 8.59 16.69
N LEU A 103 -5.52 9.52 15.88
CA LEU A 103 -6.60 10.43 16.30
C LEU A 103 -7.92 9.66 16.20
N ALA A 104 -8.12 8.76 17.15
CA ALA A 104 -9.39 8.15 17.47
C ALA A 104 -9.97 8.88 18.67
N GLU A 105 -10.68 9.98 18.40
CA GLU A 105 -11.73 10.54 19.26
C GLU A 105 -12.85 11.10 18.36
#